data_AF-A0A2T2URA9-F1
#
_entry.id   AF-A0A2T2URA9-F1
#
_cell.length_a   1.000
_cell.length_b   1.000
_cell.length_c   1.000
_cell.angle_alpha   90.00
_cell.angle_beta   90.00
_cell.angle_gamma   90.00
#
_symmetry.space_group_name_H-M   'P 1'
#
loop_
_entity.id
_entity.type
_entity.pdbx_description
1 polymer ?
#
loop_
_entity_poly.entity_id
_entity_poly.type
_entity_poly.pdbx_seq_one_letter_code
_entity_poly.pdbx_strand_id
1 'polypeptide(L)'
;METSRFAVLLLLMLSVGSVPASGQAIPDTALVITEVLYAPSPASNEFVELYNRSDSPIDLGQVEYADDTRDFTPVAPTDTMLAPGDHIVLARDESAFRAAFPGVNPLVPSDPPALNNGGDLVLLRDAPTQTVLDSLPYTPEWGGADEASLERIDPAAPSTVASNFGTSTADAGATPGRRNSRYDPDMAAPTPVFAEQVAPTVVEVTLSEPVHPSSVTPSAFKVGTTPVTDARLSRDTVATLTLQSPPSSPTLQARRLVDLVGNTLSTATRPLAYRPTPNALILNEIMYAPEADDFDDRPDQVEYLEVRNRGDRPLTLHNLVLTDRPDEDGVADTLRPGRKVVLRPHGYGVIAAAPEGTTAPSASPLAASFPSAPLAADSVAYLPIDAARLGLRNDGGLIRLHADTTTITTIEYSPDWHTPSLEETQGTALVRISPSGDAQSADNWTSSPAPNGGTPGAPNAIGSAPPDASDQTLTVSPSPFSIERDGATRIQYRLDGVPNLVQARIYDARGRKVRTLEDARLAGRTGELVWNGRDDAGNRVRIGVYVILFEAIRPEEGTVARMKTPVVVARPLK
;
A
#
# COMPACT_ATOMS: atom_id res chain seq x y z
N MET A 1 -24.76 -20.61 86.12
CA MET A 1 -24.08 -19.32 86.33
C MET A 1 -22.79 -19.38 85.53
N GLU A 2 -22.55 -18.34 84.74
CA GLU A 2 -21.28 -17.96 84.08
C GLU A 2 -20.79 -18.75 82.85
N THR A 3 -21.12 -18.11 81.72
CA THR A 3 -20.44 -17.93 80.43
C THR A 3 -18.92 -18.10 80.33
N SER A 4 -18.44 -18.73 79.23
CA SER A 4 -17.22 -18.35 78.51
C SER A 4 -17.23 -19.02 77.10
N ARG A 5 -17.73 -18.37 76.06
CA ARG A 5 -17.05 -17.56 75.03
C ARG A 5 -15.85 -18.24 74.34
N PHE A 6 -16.12 -18.78 73.14
CA PHE A 6 -15.15 -19.08 72.08
C PHE A 6 -14.45 -17.79 71.61
N ALA A 7 -13.12 -17.78 71.58
CA ALA A 7 -12.32 -16.77 70.90
C ALA A 7 -11.88 -17.33 69.54
N VAL A 8 -12.35 -16.72 68.45
CA VAL A 8 -11.81 -16.90 67.11
C VAL A 8 -10.69 -15.88 66.94
N LEU A 9 -9.46 -16.36 66.73
CA LEU A 9 -8.29 -15.55 66.46
C LEU A 9 -8.32 -15.11 64.99
N LEU A 10 -8.71 -13.86 64.73
CA LEU A 10 -8.61 -13.23 63.41
C LEU A 10 -7.17 -12.71 63.24
N LEU A 11 -6.38 -13.37 62.40
CA LEU A 11 -5.04 -12.90 62.02
C LEU A 11 -5.19 -11.77 61.00
N LEU A 12 -5.15 -10.51 61.46
CA LEU A 12 -5.01 -9.36 60.57
C LEU A 12 -3.57 -9.34 60.05
N MET A 13 -3.37 -9.72 58.79
CA MET A 13 -2.15 -9.32 58.06
C MET A 13 -2.28 -7.84 57.71
N LEU A 14 -1.62 -6.97 58.49
CA LEU A 14 -1.33 -5.61 58.07
C LEU A 14 -0.30 -5.66 56.93
N SER A 15 -0.74 -5.44 55.70
CA SER A 15 0.13 -5.02 54.61
C SER A 15 0.62 -3.61 54.94
N VAL A 16 1.82 -3.50 55.50
CA VAL A 16 2.50 -2.22 55.66
C VAL A 16 2.88 -1.75 54.26
N GLY A 17 2.11 -0.83 53.69
CA GLY A 17 2.54 -0.10 52.50
C GLY A 17 3.81 0.65 52.85
N SER A 18 4.91 0.36 52.16
CA SER A 18 6.14 1.12 52.29
C SER A 18 5.88 2.54 51.80
N VAL A 19 5.95 3.52 52.69
CA VAL A 19 6.03 4.94 52.31
C VAL A 19 7.38 5.13 51.62
N PRO A 20 7.45 5.61 50.37
CA PRO A 20 8.72 5.89 49.73
C PRO A 20 9.46 6.94 50.56
N ALA A 21 10.75 6.71 50.80
CA ALA A 21 11.60 7.69 51.45
C ALA A 21 11.92 8.84 50.48
N SER A 22 11.97 10.07 50.97
CA SER A 22 12.43 11.23 50.20
C SER A 22 13.83 10.93 49.60
N GLY A 23 14.01 11.17 48.29
CA GLY A 23 15.24 10.90 47.54
C GLY A 23 15.28 9.60 46.70
N GLN A 24 14.17 8.88 46.56
CA GLN A 24 14.07 7.78 45.59
C GLN A 24 13.81 8.34 44.18
N ALA A 25 14.68 8.00 43.23
CA ALA A 25 14.55 8.42 41.83
C ALA A 25 13.18 8.02 41.27
N ILE A 26 12.53 8.97 40.59
CA ILE A 26 11.25 8.75 39.92
C ILE A 26 11.55 8.04 38.59
N PRO A 27 10.95 6.86 38.30
CA PRO A 27 11.17 6.20 37.02
C PRO A 27 10.76 7.10 35.86
N ASP A 28 11.55 7.11 34.79
CA ASP A 28 11.21 7.75 33.53
C ASP A 28 9.79 7.35 33.15
N THR A 29 8.95 8.33 32.78
CA THR A 29 7.53 8.18 32.43
C THR A 29 6.55 7.86 33.57
N ALA A 30 6.98 7.72 34.84
CA ALA A 30 6.04 7.42 35.94
C ALA A 30 5.03 8.55 36.23
N LEU A 31 5.46 9.80 36.01
CA LEU A 31 4.64 10.99 36.12
C LEU A 31 4.55 11.65 34.75
N VAL A 32 3.32 11.87 34.27
CA VAL A 32 3.07 12.35 32.91
C VAL A 32 2.17 13.58 32.88
N ILE A 33 2.32 14.42 31.86
CA ILE A 33 1.43 15.54 31.57
C ILE A 33 0.19 14.98 30.87
N THR A 34 -1.00 15.26 31.40
CA THR A 34 -2.28 14.80 30.84
C THR A 34 -3.10 15.92 30.23
N GLU A 35 -3.00 17.15 30.74
CA GLU A 35 -3.85 18.24 30.31
C GLU A 35 -3.12 19.58 30.46
N VAL A 36 -3.28 20.48 29.48
CA VAL A 36 -2.73 21.83 29.53
C VAL A 36 -3.79 22.83 29.09
N LEU A 37 -4.16 23.77 29.96
CA LEU A 37 -4.98 24.92 29.58
C LEU A 37 -4.06 26.12 29.34
N TYR A 38 -3.60 26.28 28.10
CA TYR A 38 -2.59 27.29 27.76
C TYR A 38 -3.17 28.62 27.26
N ALA A 39 -4.43 28.67 26.80
CA ALA A 39 -5.04 29.89 26.28
C ALA A 39 -6.39 30.28 26.93
N PRO A 40 -6.51 30.33 28.28
CA PRO A 40 -7.74 30.74 28.92
C PRO A 40 -7.94 32.26 28.97
N SER A 41 -9.18 32.68 29.15
CA SER A 41 -9.55 34.06 29.48
C SER A 41 -10.30 34.09 30.82
N PRO A 42 -9.74 34.69 31.89
CA PRO A 42 -8.43 35.33 31.99
C PRO A 42 -7.25 34.33 31.98
N ALA A 43 -6.06 34.79 31.57
CA ALA A 43 -4.82 34.01 31.56
C ALA A 43 -4.40 33.49 32.96
N SER A 44 -4.95 34.05 34.04
CA SER A 44 -4.74 33.55 35.41
C SER A 44 -5.30 32.13 35.63
N ASN A 45 -6.14 31.62 34.71
CA ASN A 45 -6.66 30.25 34.76
C ASN A 45 -5.73 29.20 34.12
N GLU A 46 -4.55 29.60 33.62
CA GLU A 46 -3.60 28.64 33.05
C GLU A 46 -3.27 27.54 34.06
N PHE A 47 -3.20 26.30 33.55
CA PHE A 47 -2.78 25.16 34.35
C PHE A 47 -2.11 24.07 33.52
N VAL A 48 -1.31 23.25 34.22
CA VAL A 48 -0.77 21.97 33.75
C VAL A 48 -1.24 20.88 34.69
N GLU A 49 -1.79 19.80 34.16
CA GLU A 49 -2.18 18.62 34.93
C GLU A 49 -1.16 17.49 34.80
N LEU A 50 -0.84 16.88 35.94
CA LEU A 50 0.04 15.73 36.06
C LEU A 50 -0.74 14.50 36.52
N TYR A 51 -0.34 13.33 36.03
CA TYR A 51 -0.91 12.03 36.39
C TYR A 51 0.17 11.04 36.80
N ASN A 52 0.02 10.43 37.97
CA ASN A 52 0.89 9.33 38.40
C ASN A 52 0.39 8.02 37.79
N ARG A 53 1.06 7.55 36.74
CA ARG A 53 0.72 6.30 36.05
C ARG A 53 1.41 5.06 36.64
N SER A 54 2.26 5.24 37.65
CA SER A 54 2.96 4.13 38.30
C SER A 54 2.10 3.43 39.34
N ASP A 55 2.61 2.32 39.89
CA ASP A 55 2.00 1.57 40.98
C ASP A 55 2.44 2.05 42.38
N SER A 56 3.25 3.10 42.44
CA SER A 56 3.87 3.61 43.66
C SER A 56 3.60 5.11 43.87
N PRO A 57 3.51 5.60 45.13
CA PRO A 57 3.36 7.03 45.38
C PRO A 57 4.58 7.81 44.88
N ILE A 58 4.37 9.01 44.36
CA ILE A 58 5.44 9.92 43.91
C ILE A 58 5.48 11.13 44.84
N ASP A 59 6.67 11.45 45.36
CA ASP A 59 6.91 12.69 46.10
C ASP A 59 7.12 13.85 45.11
N LEU A 60 6.08 14.67 44.93
CA LEU A 60 6.09 15.84 44.06
C LEU A 60 7.08 16.91 44.53
N GLY A 61 7.56 16.85 45.77
CA GLY A 61 8.61 17.74 46.25
C GLY A 61 9.97 17.53 45.57
N GLN A 62 10.13 16.45 44.81
CA GLN A 62 11.31 16.16 43.98
C GLN A 62 11.11 16.56 42.52
N VAL A 63 9.92 17.03 42.14
CA VAL A 63 9.58 17.32 40.74
C VAL A 63 9.72 18.82 40.49
N GLU A 64 10.37 19.15 39.38
CA GLU A 64 10.44 20.51 38.85
C GLU A 64 9.87 20.53 37.44
N TYR A 65 9.34 21.69 37.05
CA TYR A 65 8.88 21.93 35.69
C TYR A 65 9.36 23.28 35.15
N ALA A 66 9.48 23.34 33.83
CA ALA A 66 9.94 24.52 33.11
C ALA A 66 9.24 24.66 31.75
N ASP A 67 9.35 25.84 31.16
CA ASP A 67 9.09 26.08 29.74
C ASP A 67 10.36 25.83 28.88
N ASP A 68 10.37 26.30 27.62
CA ASP A 68 11.53 26.14 26.74
C ASP A 68 12.79 26.91 27.21
N THR A 69 12.64 27.90 28.10
CA THR A 69 13.80 28.58 28.71
C THR A 69 14.59 27.67 29.65
N ARG A 70 13.98 26.56 30.11
CA ARG A 70 14.55 25.59 31.04
C ARG A 70 14.94 26.21 32.39
N ASP A 71 14.26 27.28 32.79
CA ASP A 71 14.28 27.76 34.16
C ASP A 71 13.28 26.94 34.98
N PHE A 72 13.80 26.07 35.85
CA PHE A 72 13.01 25.03 36.51
C PHE A 72 12.49 25.48 37.86
N THR A 73 11.18 25.36 38.04
CA THR A 73 10.46 25.68 39.28
C THR A 73 9.99 24.39 39.98
N PRO A 74 10.18 24.25 41.30
CA PRO A 74 9.59 23.14 42.07
C PRO A 74 8.07 23.15 42.02
N VAL A 75 7.45 21.99 41.77
CA VAL A 75 5.98 21.90 41.64
C VAL A 75 5.26 21.87 43.00
N ALA A 76 5.95 21.42 44.06
CA ALA A 76 5.39 21.27 45.39
C ALA A 76 6.47 21.36 46.49
N PRO A 77 6.10 21.59 47.77
CA PRO A 77 6.99 21.36 48.90
C PRO A 77 7.39 19.89 49.05
N THR A 78 8.51 19.63 49.75
CA THR A 78 8.96 18.27 50.12
C THR A 78 7.87 17.49 50.84
N ASP A 79 7.83 16.18 50.60
CA ASP A 79 6.88 15.21 51.19
C ASP A 79 5.42 15.41 50.72
N THR A 80 5.22 16.07 49.58
CA THR A 80 3.90 16.18 48.92
C THR A 80 3.68 14.94 48.07
N MET A 81 2.91 13.97 48.58
CA MET A 81 2.71 12.67 47.93
C MET A 81 1.54 12.67 46.95
N LEU A 82 1.77 12.20 45.72
CA LEU A 82 0.75 11.86 44.73
C LEU A 82 0.56 10.35 44.67
N ALA A 83 -0.65 9.86 44.98
CA ALA A 83 -0.92 8.43 45.01
C ALA A 83 -0.93 7.81 43.59
N PRO A 84 -0.72 6.49 43.47
CA PRO A 84 -0.90 5.77 42.20
C PRO A 84 -2.28 6.01 41.58
N GLY A 85 -2.33 6.41 40.31
CA GLY A 85 -3.59 6.66 39.60
C GLY A 85 -4.27 8.00 39.91
N ASP A 86 -3.67 8.85 40.76
CA ASP A 86 -4.20 10.17 41.06
C ASP A 86 -3.65 11.25 40.10
N HIS A 87 -4.43 12.32 39.96
CA HIS A 87 -4.10 13.51 39.17
C HIS A 87 -3.84 14.69 40.11
N ILE A 88 -2.98 15.61 39.69
CA ILE A 88 -2.75 16.88 40.39
C ILE A 88 -2.62 18.02 39.39
N VAL A 89 -3.20 19.16 39.72
CA VAL A 89 -3.18 20.34 38.85
C VAL A 89 -2.20 21.37 39.40
N LEU A 90 -1.31 21.85 38.54
CA LEU A 90 -0.45 23.00 38.77
C LEU A 90 -1.12 24.24 38.17
N ALA A 91 -1.78 25.05 39.00
CA ALA A 91 -2.50 26.23 38.56
C ALA A 91 -1.64 27.49 38.74
N ARG A 92 -1.85 28.47 37.85
CA ARG A 92 -1.17 29.77 37.93
C ARG A 92 -1.69 30.64 39.08
N ASP A 93 -2.99 30.66 39.31
CA ASP A 93 -3.65 31.39 40.41
C ASP A 93 -4.72 30.53 41.07
N GLU A 94 -4.60 30.28 42.38
CA GLU A 94 -5.51 29.40 43.13
C GLU A 94 -6.96 29.90 43.12
N SER A 95 -7.16 31.22 43.26
CA SER A 95 -8.49 31.82 43.38
C SER A 95 -9.21 31.83 42.05
N ALA A 96 -8.53 32.19 40.97
CA ALA A 96 -9.06 32.16 39.61
C ALA A 96 -9.40 30.72 39.21
N PHE A 97 -8.46 29.79 39.44
CA PHE A 97 -8.66 28.39 39.12
C PHE A 97 -9.87 27.79 39.86
N ARG A 98 -10.01 28.01 41.17
CA ARG A 98 -11.18 27.49 41.93
C ARG A 98 -12.50 28.13 41.52
N ALA A 99 -12.47 29.36 41.00
CA ALA A 99 -13.66 30.00 40.45
C ALA A 99 -14.09 29.36 39.12
N ALA A 100 -13.13 28.98 38.27
CA ALA A 100 -13.38 28.28 37.02
C ALA A 100 -13.73 26.78 37.22
N PHE A 101 -13.04 26.10 38.13
CA PHE A 101 -13.12 24.66 38.38
C PHE A 101 -13.42 24.36 39.86
N PRO A 102 -14.66 24.57 40.32
CA PRO A 102 -15.02 24.38 41.71
C PRO A 102 -14.89 22.91 42.14
N GLY A 103 -14.29 22.68 43.31
CA GLY A 103 -14.12 21.34 43.90
C GLY A 103 -12.81 20.66 43.56
N VAL A 104 -11.95 21.27 42.73
CA VAL A 104 -10.59 20.79 42.46
C VAL A 104 -9.60 21.63 43.26
N ASN A 105 -8.66 20.98 43.95
CA ASN A 105 -7.60 21.65 44.71
C ASN A 105 -6.29 21.63 43.90
N PRO A 106 -5.84 22.77 43.37
CA PRO A 106 -4.57 22.83 42.67
C PRO A 106 -3.40 22.98 43.65
N LEU A 107 -2.19 22.68 43.17
CA LEU A 107 -0.94 23.24 43.68
C LEU A 107 -0.66 24.53 42.93
N VAL A 108 -0.02 25.49 43.61
CA VAL A 108 0.45 26.74 43.00
C VAL A 108 1.95 26.83 43.20
N PRO A 109 2.76 26.51 42.18
CA PRO A 109 4.20 26.70 42.20
C PRO A 109 4.55 28.17 42.47
N SER A 110 5.71 28.43 43.09
CA SER A 110 6.07 29.79 43.52
C SER A 110 6.35 30.77 42.38
N ASP A 111 6.81 30.24 41.24
CA ASP A 111 7.07 31.01 40.01
C ASP A 111 6.73 30.15 38.79
N PRO A 112 5.42 29.95 38.49
CA PRO A 112 5.00 29.06 37.43
C PRO A 112 5.40 29.65 36.06
N PRO A 113 6.08 28.89 35.17
CA PRO A 113 6.33 29.33 33.81
C PRO A 113 5.02 29.71 33.12
N ALA A 114 5.07 30.76 32.30
CA ALA A 114 3.93 31.19 31.50
C ALA A 114 3.77 30.26 30.30
N LEU A 115 2.53 29.84 30.02
CA LEU A 115 2.24 29.00 28.86
C LEU A 115 1.96 29.89 27.64
N ASN A 116 2.76 29.77 26.58
CA ASN A 116 2.55 30.59 25.39
C ASN A 116 1.37 30.11 24.53
N ASN A 117 0.46 31.04 24.20
CA ASN A 117 -0.68 30.79 23.30
C ASN A 117 -0.27 30.41 21.86
N GLY A 118 0.94 30.77 21.44
CA GLY A 118 1.49 30.45 20.12
C GLY A 118 2.17 29.08 20.03
N GLY A 119 2.14 28.29 21.09
CA GLY A 119 2.91 27.06 21.25
C GLY A 119 4.10 27.25 22.19
N ASP A 120 4.43 26.20 22.94
CA ASP A 120 5.45 26.20 23.96
C ASP A 120 5.95 24.78 24.26
N LEU A 121 6.92 24.66 25.17
CA LEU A 121 7.33 23.41 25.78
C LEU A 121 6.86 23.38 27.24
N VAL A 122 6.32 22.26 27.70
CA VAL A 122 6.23 21.94 29.13
C VAL A 122 7.16 20.78 29.42
N LEU A 123 8.12 20.97 30.31
CA LEU A 123 9.15 19.96 30.61
C LEU A 123 9.08 19.58 32.10
N LEU A 124 8.89 18.30 32.40
CA LEU A 124 8.97 17.75 33.75
C LEU A 124 10.30 17.05 33.98
N ARG A 125 10.89 17.22 35.16
CA ARG A 125 12.06 16.45 35.57
C ARG A 125 12.03 16.06 37.03
N ASP A 126 12.74 14.98 37.32
CA ASP A 126 13.17 14.59 38.66
C ASP A 126 14.38 15.44 39.05
N ALA A 127 14.22 16.37 39.98
CA ALA A 127 15.24 17.35 40.35
C ALA A 127 16.52 16.70 40.93
N PRO A 128 16.45 15.69 41.83
CA PRO A 128 17.63 14.95 42.30
C PRO A 128 18.49 14.34 41.20
N THR A 129 17.88 13.74 40.16
CA THR A 129 18.61 13.00 39.11
C THR A 129 18.80 13.79 37.82
N GLN A 130 18.05 14.88 37.66
CA GLN A 130 17.91 15.67 36.43
C GLN A 130 17.29 14.87 35.26
N THR A 131 16.69 13.72 35.54
CA THR A 131 16.02 12.89 34.53
C THR A 131 14.74 13.56 34.08
N VAL A 132 14.55 13.69 32.76
CA VAL A 132 13.28 14.16 32.19
C VAL A 132 12.21 13.09 32.38
N LEU A 133 11.10 13.46 33.02
CA LEU A 133 9.99 12.56 33.29
C LEU A 133 8.97 12.57 32.15
N ASP A 134 8.67 13.76 31.63
CA ASP A 134 7.79 13.96 30.47
C ASP A 134 8.10 15.30 29.78
N SER A 135 7.75 15.41 28.50
CA SER A 135 7.93 16.66 27.72
C SER A 135 6.84 16.87 26.68
N LEU A 136 6.20 18.04 26.68
CA LEU A 136 5.09 18.37 25.80
C LEU A 136 5.39 19.64 24.99
N PRO A 137 5.91 19.51 23.75
CA PRO A 137 6.13 20.63 22.84
C PRO A 137 4.84 20.94 22.05
N TYR A 138 3.85 21.53 22.71
CA TYR A 138 2.54 21.77 22.09
C TYR A 138 2.57 22.96 21.13
N THR A 139 1.71 22.90 20.11
CA THR A 139 1.39 24.05 19.26
C THR A 139 -0.14 24.16 19.12
N PRO A 140 -0.69 25.33 18.73
CA PRO A 140 -2.14 25.48 18.61
C PRO A 140 -2.80 24.52 17.61
N GLU A 141 -2.04 23.99 16.66
CA GLU A 141 -2.50 22.97 15.71
C GLU A 141 -2.83 21.62 16.38
N TRP A 142 -2.33 21.38 17.60
CA TRP A 142 -2.65 20.17 18.38
C TRP A 142 -4.04 20.25 19.02
N GLY A 143 -4.59 21.46 19.18
CA GLY A 143 -5.84 21.74 19.90
C GLY A 143 -5.62 22.62 21.14
N GLY A 144 -6.64 22.75 21.99
CA GLY A 144 -6.59 23.53 23.24
C GLY A 144 -6.72 25.06 23.07
N ALA A 145 -7.28 25.50 21.94
CA ALA A 145 -7.65 26.90 21.73
C ALA A 145 -9.09 27.19 22.21
N ASP A 146 -9.47 28.48 22.27
CA ASP A 146 -10.81 28.97 22.61
C ASP A 146 -11.30 28.58 24.03
N GLU A 147 -10.49 28.87 25.05
CA GLU A 147 -10.78 28.60 26.48
C GLU A 147 -10.87 27.12 26.86
N ALA A 148 -10.62 26.20 25.93
CA ALA A 148 -10.57 24.76 26.18
C ALA A 148 -9.13 24.27 26.37
N SER A 149 -8.94 23.22 27.15
CA SER A 149 -7.62 22.62 27.37
C SER A 149 -7.21 21.69 26.22
N LEU A 150 -5.90 21.50 26.09
CA LEU A 150 -5.30 20.43 25.30
C LEU A 150 -5.20 19.18 26.17
N GLU A 151 -5.91 18.13 25.81
CA GLU A 151 -5.99 16.87 26.56
C GLU A 151 -5.23 15.75 25.83
N ARG A 152 -4.41 15.02 26.58
CA ARG A 152 -3.77 13.77 26.13
C ARG A 152 -4.80 12.65 26.00
N ILE A 153 -4.75 11.93 24.89
CA ILE A 153 -5.69 10.85 24.53
C ILE A 153 -5.30 9.55 25.26
N ASP A 154 -4.05 9.13 25.13
CA ASP A 154 -3.48 7.98 25.81
C ASP A 154 -2.27 8.40 26.70
N PRO A 155 -2.41 8.31 28.04
CA PRO A 155 -1.31 8.57 28.97
C PRO A 155 -0.09 7.63 28.83
N ALA A 156 -0.26 6.47 28.17
CA ALA A 156 0.83 5.54 27.87
C ALA A 156 1.64 5.97 26.64
N ALA A 157 0.98 6.56 25.63
CA ALA A 157 1.59 6.96 24.35
C ALA A 157 2.47 8.20 24.50
N PRO A 158 3.46 8.44 23.61
CA PRO A 158 4.37 9.59 23.74
C PRO A 158 3.65 10.94 23.83
N SER A 159 4.19 11.83 24.64
CA SER A 159 3.72 13.22 24.81
C SER A 159 4.17 14.15 23.67
N THR A 160 5.10 13.70 22.83
CA THR A 160 5.75 14.50 21.79
C THR A 160 5.10 14.36 20.41
N VAL A 161 3.95 13.68 20.33
CA VAL A 161 3.23 13.44 19.08
C VAL A 161 1.84 14.09 19.12
N ALA A 162 1.58 14.98 18.17
CA ALA A 162 0.32 15.72 18.07
C ALA A 162 -0.92 14.81 18.01
N SER A 163 -0.79 13.64 17.38
CA SER A 163 -1.88 12.67 17.24
C SER A 163 -2.35 12.06 18.56
N ASN A 164 -1.60 12.24 19.66
CA ASN A 164 -1.98 11.79 21.00
C ASN A 164 -2.62 12.90 21.84
N PHE A 165 -2.97 14.05 21.24
CA PHE A 165 -3.63 15.14 21.93
C PHE A 165 -4.83 15.67 21.14
N GLY A 166 -5.74 16.35 21.83
CA GLY A 166 -6.82 17.08 21.20
C GLY A 166 -7.51 18.04 22.16
N THR A 167 -8.27 19.00 21.62
CA THR A 167 -9.05 19.96 22.43
C THR A 167 -10.09 19.23 23.27
N SER A 168 -10.25 19.59 24.54
CA SER A 168 -11.30 19.08 25.42
C SER A 168 -12.69 19.14 24.79
N THR A 169 -13.53 18.18 25.16
CA THR A 169 -14.98 18.14 24.86
C THR A 169 -15.85 18.24 26.08
N ALA A 170 -15.26 18.44 27.27
CA ALA A 170 -16.03 18.66 28.46
C ALA A 170 -16.79 20.00 28.38
N ASP A 171 -17.98 20.06 28.97
CA ASP A 171 -18.80 21.29 29.01
C ASP A 171 -18.06 22.47 29.66
N ALA A 172 -17.14 22.19 30.59
CA ALA A 172 -16.33 23.19 31.28
C ALA A 172 -15.08 23.61 30.48
N GLY A 173 -14.90 23.10 29.26
CA GLY A 173 -13.70 23.31 28.43
C GLY A 173 -12.46 22.54 28.90
N ALA A 174 -12.53 21.84 30.04
CA ALA A 174 -11.39 21.13 30.63
C ALA A 174 -11.84 20.05 31.63
N THR A 175 -10.92 19.15 32.00
CA THR A 175 -11.14 18.03 32.92
C THR A 175 -10.19 17.96 34.13
N PRO A 176 -9.85 19.09 34.78
CA PRO A 176 -8.87 19.06 35.86
C PRO A 176 -9.28 18.15 37.02
N GLY A 177 -8.30 17.45 37.56
CA GLY A 177 -8.38 16.50 38.67
C GLY A 177 -9.03 15.16 38.32
N ARG A 178 -9.30 14.86 37.04
CA ARG A 178 -9.97 13.62 36.63
C ARG A 178 -9.55 13.20 35.22
N ARG A 179 -10.05 12.03 34.80
CA ARG A 179 -9.83 11.52 33.44
C ARG A 179 -10.27 12.51 32.37
N ASN A 180 -9.39 12.74 31.39
CA ASN A 180 -9.65 13.51 30.18
C ASN A 180 -10.92 13.09 29.43
N SER A 181 -11.59 14.07 28.84
CA SER A 181 -12.74 13.85 27.95
C SER A 181 -12.32 13.13 26.64
N ARG A 182 -11.06 13.29 26.24
CA ARG A 182 -10.44 12.63 25.08
C ARG A 182 -9.86 11.25 25.35
N TYR A 183 -10.00 10.70 26.56
CA TYR A 183 -9.35 9.46 26.96
C TYR A 183 -9.77 8.27 26.08
N ASP A 184 -8.84 7.76 25.28
CA ASP A 184 -9.02 6.61 24.39
C ASP A 184 -7.67 5.85 24.25
N PRO A 185 -7.31 5.00 25.23
CA PRO A 185 -6.02 4.33 25.26
C PRO A 185 -5.90 3.29 24.13
N ASP A 186 -4.71 3.21 23.53
CA ASP A 186 -4.46 2.27 22.46
C ASP A 186 -4.25 0.85 23.00
N MET A 187 -5.12 -0.05 22.56
CA MET A 187 -5.09 -1.47 22.92
C MET A 187 -4.78 -2.37 21.72
N ALA A 188 -4.58 -1.80 20.54
CA ALA A 188 -4.31 -2.54 19.33
C ALA A 188 -2.81 -2.86 19.24
N ALA A 189 -2.48 -4.09 18.85
CA ALA A 189 -1.09 -4.43 18.59
C ALA A 189 -0.66 -3.97 17.19
N PRO A 190 0.62 -3.62 17.00
CA PRO A 190 1.12 -3.20 15.69
C PRO A 190 1.05 -4.36 14.70
N THR A 191 0.50 -4.12 13.52
CA THR A 191 0.40 -5.14 12.46
C THR A 191 1.15 -4.72 11.20
N PRO A 192 1.79 -5.65 10.46
CA PRO A 192 2.29 -5.34 9.14
C PRO A 192 1.12 -5.05 8.20
N VAL A 193 1.14 -3.91 7.52
CA VAL A 193 0.13 -3.51 6.53
C VAL A 193 0.61 -3.73 5.09
N PHE A 194 1.92 -3.69 4.86
CA PHE A 194 2.51 -3.94 3.55
C PHE A 194 3.93 -4.51 3.68
N ALA A 195 4.33 -5.42 2.81
CA ALA A 195 5.70 -5.93 2.76
C ALA A 195 6.16 -6.06 1.30
N GLU A 196 7.31 -5.47 0.97
CA GLU A 196 7.84 -5.47 -0.39
C GLU A 196 9.35 -5.70 -0.44
N GLN A 197 9.81 -6.35 -1.50
CA GLN A 197 11.22 -6.48 -1.81
C GLN A 197 11.72 -5.18 -2.45
N VAL A 198 12.65 -4.48 -1.81
CA VAL A 198 13.24 -3.23 -2.33
C VAL A 198 14.65 -3.41 -2.92
N ALA A 199 15.30 -4.55 -2.65
CA ALA A 199 16.53 -4.96 -3.33
C ALA A 199 16.60 -6.50 -3.32
N PRO A 200 17.55 -7.14 -4.05
CA PRO A 200 17.62 -8.60 -4.12
C PRO A 200 17.54 -9.29 -2.75
N THR A 201 18.17 -8.72 -1.72
CA THR A 201 18.19 -9.25 -0.35
C THR A 201 17.56 -8.30 0.68
N VAL A 202 16.84 -7.26 0.26
CA VAL A 202 16.26 -6.28 1.19
C VAL A 202 14.74 -6.24 1.05
N VAL A 203 14.06 -6.34 2.19
CA VAL A 203 12.60 -6.25 2.31
C VAL A 203 12.25 -5.09 3.22
N GLU A 204 11.27 -4.28 2.83
CA GLU A 204 10.65 -3.29 3.71
C GLU A 204 9.28 -3.77 4.16
N VAL A 205 8.97 -3.57 5.44
CA VAL A 205 7.69 -3.87 6.07
C VAL A 205 7.12 -2.57 6.62
N THR A 206 5.99 -2.14 6.08
CA THR A 206 5.21 -1.03 6.62
C THR A 206 4.26 -1.58 7.69
N LEU A 207 4.20 -0.91 8.84
CA LEU A 207 3.42 -1.27 10.02
C LEU A 207 2.22 -0.32 10.17
N SER A 208 1.19 -0.74 10.91
CA SER A 208 -0.02 0.06 11.18
C SER A 208 0.27 1.33 11.97
N GLU A 209 1.35 1.33 12.74
CA GLU A 209 1.66 2.34 13.74
C GLU A 209 3.16 2.29 14.12
N PRO A 210 3.66 3.30 14.86
CA PRO A 210 5.00 3.32 15.39
C PRO A 210 5.32 2.13 16.31
N VAL A 211 6.52 1.56 16.19
CA VAL A 211 6.98 0.46 17.07
C VAL A 211 8.26 0.78 17.81
N HIS A 212 8.43 0.15 18.99
CA HIS A 212 9.69 0.20 19.72
C HIS A 212 10.82 -0.38 18.86
N PRO A 213 11.90 0.37 18.59
CA PRO A 213 13.02 -0.11 17.77
C PRO A 213 13.64 -1.41 18.28
N SER A 214 13.63 -1.63 19.60
CA SER A 214 14.15 -2.84 20.25
C SER A 214 13.34 -4.10 19.96
N SER A 215 12.07 -3.96 19.55
CA SER A 215 11.22 -5.10 19.15
C SER A 215 11.48 -5.56 17.71
N VAL A 216 12.06 -4.70 16.88
CA VAL A 216 12.40 -4.97 15.49
C VAL A 216 13.73 -5.73 15.43
N THR A 217 13.66 -7.05 15.60
CA THR A 217 14.82 -7.94 15.56
C THR A 217 14.70 -8.96 14.43
N PRO A 218 15.80 -9.58 13.95
CA PRO A 218 15.71 -10.62 12.93
C PRO A 218 14.76 -11.76 13.31
N SER A 219 14.67 -12.08 14.61
CA SER A 219 13.80 -13.12 15.14
C SER A 219 12.30 -12.78 15.11
N ALA A 220 11.96 -11.49 14.98
CA ALA A 220 10.59 -11.00 14.84
C ALA A 220 10.00 -11.30 13.46
N PHE A 221 10.83 -11.65 12.47
CA PHE A 221 10.42 -11.85 11.09
C PHE A 221 10.79 -13.24 10.56
N LYS A 222 9.97 -13.77 9.65
CA LYS A 222 10.24 -15.00 8.91
C LYS A 222 9.81 -14.84 7.45
N VAL A 223 10.73 -15.13 6.53
CA VAL A 223 10.49 -15.07 5.07
C VAL A 223 10.70 -16.46 4.48
N GLY A 224 9.69 -17.33 4.62
CA GLY A 224 9.78 -18.74 4.25
C GLY A 224 10.94 -19.45 4.97
N THR A 225 11.88 -19.97 4.19
CA THR A 225 13.13 -20.59 4.68
C THR A 225 14.34 -19.67 4.59
N THR A 226 14.20 -18.48 4.00
CA THR A 226 15.29 -17.51 3.85
C THR A 226 15.56 -16.82 5.18
N PRO A 227 16.77 -16.96 5.76
CA PRO A 227 17.09 -16.31 7.02
C PRO A 227 17.12 -14.78 6.92
N VAL A 228 16.54 -14.12 7.91
CA VAL A 228 16.69 -12.68 8.15
C VAL A 228 17.98 -12.50 8.95
N THR A 229 18.96 -11.79 8.39
CA THR A 229 20.27 -11.58 9.02
C THR A 229 20.33 -10.28 9.80
N ASP A 230 19.53 -9.28 9.39
CA ASP A 230 19.40 -8.00 10.08
C ASP A 230 17.97 -7.49 9.97
N ALA A 231 17.50 -6.77 10.99
CA ALA A 231 16.22 -6.08 10.99
C ALA A 231 16.37 -4.80 11.80
N ARG A 232 15.95 -3.68 11.22
CA ARG A 232 16.05 -2.37 11.87
C ARG A 232 14.86 -1.51 11.50
N LEU A 233 14.48 -0.63 12.43
CA LEU A 233 13.49 0.40 12.16
C LEU A 233 14.16 1.53 11.37
N SER A 234 13.72 1.78 10.14
CA SER A 234 14.26 2.86 9.28
C SER A 234 13.45 4.14 9.39
N ARG A 235 12.17 4.02 9.76
CA ARG A 235 11.24 5.09 10.18
C ARG A 235 10.30 4.48 11.20
N ASP A 236 9.61 5.29 12.00
CA ASP A 236 8.74 4.83 13.09
C ASP A 236 7.79 3.67 12.71
N THR A 237 7.28 3.66 11.47
CA THR A 237 6.36 2.64 10.95
C THR A 237 6.97 1.72 9.88
N VAL A 238 8.27 1.80 9.61
CA VAL A 238 8.93 1.04 8.53
C VAL A 238 10.12 0.25 9.06
N ALA A 239 10.02 -1.08 9.01
CA ALA A 239 11.13 -1.97 9.28
C ALA A 239 11.83 -2.38 7.97
N THR A 240 13.15 -2.25 7.93
CA THR A 240 13.99 -2.73 6.83
C THR A 240 14.70 -4.02 7.26
N LEU A 241 14.50 -5.09 6.50
CA LEU A 241 15.06 -6.41 6.73
C LEU A 241 16.15 -6.70 5.71
N THR A 242 17.29 -7.20 6.18
CA THR A 242 18.32 -7.79 5.32
C THR A 242 18.23 -9.30 5.40
N LEU A 243 18.20 -9.95 4.23
CA LEU A 243 18.09 -11.39 4.07
C LEU A 243 19.42 -11.99 3.64
N GLN A 244 19.66 -13.26 4.00
CA GLN A 244 20.88 -13.97 3.60
C GLN A 244 20.97 -14.19 2.08
N SER A 245 19.82 -14.33 1.41
CA SER A 245 19.71 -14.55 -0.04
C SER A 245 18.36 -14.01 -0.55
N PRO A 246 18.17 -13.84 -1.87
CA PRO A 246 16.89 -13.41 -2.40
C PRO A 246 15.74 -14.35 -2.00
N PRO A 247 14.62 -13.83 -1.47
CA PRO A 247 13.54 -14.66 -0.97
C PRO A 247 12.75 -15.28 -2.13
N SER A 248 12.27 -16.51 -1.96
CA SER A 248 11.31 -17.16 -2.87
C SER A 248 9.88 -17.24 -2.30
N SER A 249 9.73 -17.00 -1.00
CA SER A 249 8.46 -17.08 -0.28
C SER A 249 7.48 -15.98 -0.70
N PRO A 250 6.22 -16.31 -1.06
CA PRO A 250 5.21 -15.30 -1.40
C PRO A 250 4.68 -14.56 -0.17
N THR A 251 5.13 -14.91 1.04
CA THR A 251 4.65 -14.34 2.30
C THR A 251 5.79 -13.99 3.25
N LEU A 252 5.54 -12.99 4.09
CA LEU A 252 6.31 -12.61 5.26
C LEU A 252 5.46 -12.80 6.52
N GLN A 253 6.04 -13.37 7.57
CA GLN A 253 5.43 -13.45 8.90
C GLN A 253 6.18 -12.51 9.85
N ALA A 254 5.42 -11.72 10.63
CA ALA A 254 5.91 -10.88 11.71
C ALA A 254 5.33 -11.37 13.05
N ARG A 255 6.07 -11.18 14.15
CA ARG A 255 5.66 -11.56 15.52
C ARG A 255 6.43 -10.75 16.54
N ARG A 256 5.89 -10.62 17.75
CA ARG A 256 6.51 -9.99 18.93
C ARG A 256 6.99 -8.56 18.67
N LEU A 257 6.39 -7.88 17.70
CA LEU A 257 6.54 -6.44 17.54
C LEU A 257 5.78 -5.74 18.66
N VAL A 258 6.37 -4.70 19.23
CA VAL A 258 5.79 -3.96 20.35
C VAL A 258 5.64 -2.51 19.90
N ASP A 259 4.44 -1.95 20.01
CA ASP A 259 4.20 -0.52 19.73
C ASP A 259 4.79 0.37 20.84
N LEU A 260 4.61 1.69 20.75
CA LEU A 260 5.15 2.61 21.76
C LEU A 260 4.42 2.57 23.12
N VAL A 261 3.20 2.00 23.20
CA VAL A 261 2.40 1.88 24.43
C VAL A 261 2.53 0.52 25.12
N GLY A 262 3.16 -0.45 24.45
CA GLY A 262 3.44 -1.78 24.97
C GLY A 262 2.57 -2.91 24.42
N ASN A 263 1.63 -2.65 23.50
CA ASN A 263 0.86 -3.76 22.91
C ASN A 263 1.77 -4.59 22.02
N THR A 264 1.64 -5.91 22.13
CA THR A 264 2.54 -6.85 21.49
C THR A 264 1.83 -7.69 20.44
N LEU A 265 2.32 -7.67 19.21
CA LEU A 265 1.85 -8.53 18.13
C LEU A 265 2.16 -9.99 18.46
N SER A 266 1.15 -10.86 18.51
CA SER A 266 1.37 -12.30 18.65
C SER A 266 2.01 -12.90 17.40
N THR A 267 1.30 -12.86 16.27
CA THR A 267 1.82 -13.16 14.93
C THR A 267 0.88 -12.59 13.87
N ALA A 268 1.44 -12.16 12.74
CA ALA A 268 0.68 -11.82 11.54
C ALA A 268 1.42 -12.29 10.28
N THR A 269 0.67 -12.59 9.23
CA THR A 269 1.22 -12.96 7.91
C THR A 269 0.70 -12.01 6.85
N ARG A 270 1.59 -11.57 5.97
CA ARG A 270 1.29 -10.72 4.82
C ARG A 270 1.91 -11.27 3.54
N PRO A 271 1.30 -10.99 2.38
CA PRO A 271 1.97 -11.18 1.10
C PRO A 271 3.30 -10.43 1.10
N LEU A 272 4.36 -11.06 0.60
CA LEU A 272 5.61 -10.40 0.26
C LEU A 272 5.56 -10.06 -1.24
N ALA A 273 5.46 -8.77 -1.53
CA ALA A 273 5.36 -8.25 -2.89
C ALA A 273 6.75 -8.08 -3.51
N TYR A 274 6.95 -8.63 -4.72
CA TYR A 274 8.22 -8.63 -5.42
C TYR A 274 8.30 -7.51 -6.43
N ARG A 275 9.51 -6.99 -6.68
CA ARG A 275 9.70 -6.06 -7.78
C ARG A 275 9.37 -6.72 -9.12
N PRO A 276 8.61 -6.05 -10.00
CA PRO A 276 8.34 -6.57 -11.33
C PRO A 276 9.64 -6.66 -12.13
N THR A 277 9.93 -7.85 -12.64
CA THR A 277 10.98 -8.07 -13.65
C THR A 277 10.39 -7.93 -15.06
N PRO A 278 11.22 -7.73 -16.09
CA PRO A 278 10.75 -7.80 -17.48
C PRO A 278 9.93 -9.08 -17.71
N ASN A 279 8.83 -8.95 -18.44
CA ASN A 279 7.84 -10.02 -18.73
C ASN A 279 7.03 -10.58 -17.54
N ALA A 280 7.34 -10.24 -16.28
CA ALA A 280 6.53 -10.66 -15.14
C ALA A 280 5.27 -9.80 -14.99
N LEU A 281 5.37 -8.51 -15.29
CA LEU A 281 4.26 -7.58 -15.42
C LEU A 281 4.13 -7.20 -16.90
N ILE A 282 2.94 -7.34 -17.47
CA ILE A 282 2.67 -7.02 -18.88
C ILE A 282 1.52 -6.05 -19.01
N LEU A 283 1.47 -5.29 -20.10
CA LEU A 283 0.23 -4.63 -20.54
C LEU A 283 -0.70 -5.69 -21.14
N ASN A 284 -1.98 -5.62 -20.79
CA ASN A 284 -3.02 -6.58 -21.15
C ASN A 284 -4.20 -5.96 -21.89
N GLU A 285 -4.51 -4.69 -21.62
CA GLU A 285 -5.62 -3.96 -22.22
C GLU A 285 -5.34 -2.44 -22.24
N ILE A 286 -5.83 -1.74 -23.27
CA ILE A 286 -5.65 -0.29 -23.48
C ILE A 286 -7.00 0.32 -23.90
N MET A 287 -7.59 1.18 -23.06
CA MET A 287 -8.70 2.05 -23.43
C MET A 287 -8.18 3.46 -23.63
N TYR A 288 -7.84 3.79 -24.87
CA TYR A 288 -7.26 5.10 -25.22
C TYR A 288 -8.29 6.12 -25.70
N ALA A 289 -9.44 5.67 -26.21
CA ALA A 289 -10.51 6.52 -26.73
C ALA A 289 -11.85 6.17 -26.06
N PRO A 290 -12.06 6.54 -24.78
CA PRO A 290 -13.31 6.26 -24.08
C PRO A 290 -14.52 6.92 -24.75
N GLU A 291 -15.68 6.28 -24.66
CA GLU A 291 -16.96 6.88 -25.03
C GLU A 291 -17.44 7.82 -23.91
N ALA A 292 -17.87 9.02 -24.27
CA ALA A 292 -18.53 9.96 -23.39
C ALA A 292 -19.65 10.66 -24.16
N ASP A 293 -20.90 10.42 -23.77
CA ASP A 293 -22.09 10.98 -24.40
C ASP A 293 -23.11 11.36 -23.34
N ASP A 294 -23.23 12.67 -23.08
CA ASP A 294 -24.19 13.24 -22.13
C ASP A 294 -25.65 12.90 -22.43
N PHE A 295 -25.96 12.34 -23.62
CA PHE A 295 -27.31 12.06 -24.10
C PHE A 295 -27.67 10.57 -24.18
N ASP A 296 -26.78 9.66 -23.76
CA ASP A 296 -27.03 8.21 -23.90
C ASP A 296 -27.55 7.51 -22.62
N ASP A 297 -27.75 8.28 -21.54
CA ASP A 297 -28.14 7.83 -20.20
C ASP A 297 -27.21 6.77 -19.58
N ARG A 298 -25.95 6.69 -20.04
CA ARG A 298 -24.92 5.80 -19.48
C ARG A 298 -23.81 6.60 -18.81
N PRO A 299 -23.08 5.99 -17.87
CA PRO A 299 -21.88 6.63 -17.34
C PRO A 299 -20.79 6.74 -18.40
N ASP A 300 -20.17 7.91 -18.50
CA ASP A 300 -18.99 8.12 -19.34
C ASP A 300 -17.88 7.13 -18.99
N GLN A 301 -17.28 6.57 -20.03
CA GLN A 301 -16.09 5.77 -19.89
C GLN A 301 -14.87 6.65 -19.56
N VAL A 302 -13.82 6.00 -19.08
CA VAL A 302 -12.54 6.66 -18.78
C VAL A 302 -11.39 5.94 -19.45
N GLU A 303 -10.33 6.69 -19.72
CA GLU A 303 -9.06 6.11 -20.14
C GLU A 303 -8.54 5.15 -19.07
N TYR A 304 -8.02 4.01 -19.52
CA TYR A 304 -7.26 3.12 -18.64
C TYR A 304 -6.24 2.27 -19.38
N LEU A 305 -5.24 1.85 -18.61
CA LEU A 305 -4.29 0.81 -18.96
C LEU A 305 -4.40 -0.33 -17.96
N GLU A 306 -4.58 -1.54 -18.48
CA GLU A 306 -4.56 -2.74 -17.65
C GLU A 306 -3.20 -3.43 -17.74
N VAL A 307 -2.65 -3.73 -16.57
CA VAL A 307 -1.48 -4.58 -16.40
C VAL A 307 -1.85 -5.92 -15.79
N ARG A 308 -1.12 -6.97 -16.16
CA ARG A 308 -1.31 -8.32 -15.65
C ARG A 308 -0.02 -8.89 -15.10
N ASN A 309 -0.08 -9.48 -13.92
CA ASN A 309 1.00 -10.30 -13.38
C ASN A 309 0.96 -11.68 -14.06
N ARG A 310 2.02 -12.08 -14.75
CA ARG A 310 2.15 -13.40 -15.38
C ARG A 310 2.77 -14.46 -14.47
N GLY A 311 3.37 -14.03 -13.36
CA GLY A 311 4.10 -14.88 -12.46
C GLY A 311 3.25 -15.45 -11.33
N ASP A 312 3.82 -16.43 -10.64
CA ASP A 312 3.23 -17.09 -9.47
C ASP A 312 3.51 -16.34 -8.15
N ARG A 313 4.20 -15.20 -8.22
CA ARG A 313 4.56 -14.39 -7.05
C ARG A 313 3.82 -13.05 -7.05
N PRO A 314 3.40 -12.55 -5.88
CA PRO A 314 2.81 -11.22 -5.79
C PRO A 314 3.83 -10.16 -6.23
N LEU A 315 3.39 -9.12 -6.92
CA LEU A 315 4.24 -7.99 -7.33
C LEU A 315 3.88 -6.72 -6.56
N THR A 316 4.88 -5.89 -6.25
CA THR A 316 4.65 -4.51 -5.78
C THR A 316 4.51 -3.59 -6.97
N LEU A 317 3.53 -2.69 -6.93
CA LEU A 317 3.39 -1.62 -7.92
C LEU A 317 3.89 -0.27 -7.39
N HIS A 318 4.54 -0.22 -6.22
CA HIS A 318 4.87 1.03 -5.52
C HIS A 318 5.69 2.02 -6.35
N ASN A 319 6.72 1.54 -7.05
CA ASN A 319 7.59 2.39 -7.85
C ASN A 319 7.29 2.32 -9.36
N LEU A 320 6.07 1.92 -9.74
CA LEU A 320 5.69 1.87 -11.14
C LEU A 320 5.62 3.29 -11.73
N VAL A 321 6.32 3.49 -12.84
CA VAL A 321 6.36 4.71 -13.62
C VAL A 321 5.97 4.39 -15.06
N LEU A 322 5.16 5.26 -15.65
CA LEU A 322 4.79 5.24 -17.05
C LEU A 322 5.42 6.45 -17.73
N THR A 323 6.03 6.23 -18.88
CA THR A 323 6.49 7.31 -19.76
C THR A 323 6.06 7.07 -21.19
N ASP A 324 5.85 8.15 -21.93
CA ASP A 324 5.64 8.12 -23.36
C ASP A 324 6.96 8.19 -24.16
N ARG A 325 6.85 8.56 -25.44
CA ARG A 325 8.01 8.76 -26.32
C ARG A 325 8.70 10.08 -25.94
N PRO A 326 10.02 10.05 -25.67
CA PRO A 326 10.78 11.28 -25.46
C PRO A 326 10.68 12.22 -26.67
N ASP A 327 10.61 13.52 -26.40
CA ASP A 327 10.67 14.59 -27.39
C ASP A 327 12.09 14.77 -27.98
N GLU A 328 12.28 15.82 -28.78
CA GLU A 328 13.56 16.13 -29.42
C GLU A 328 14.68 16.48 -28.43
N ASP A 329 14.33 16.91 -27.22
CA ASP A 329 15.24 17.20 -26.12
C ASP A 329 15.49 15.97 -25.23
N GLY A 330 14.84 14.84 -25.53
CA GLY A 330 14.94 13.59 -24.79
C GLY A 330 14.10 13.55 -23.52
N VAL A 331 13.13 14.45 -23.37
CA VAL A 331 12.20 14.52 -22.25
C VAL A 331 10.93 13.74 -22.61
N ALA A 332 10.52 12.82 -21.75
CA ALA A 332 9.25 12.10 -21.89
C ALA A 332 8.25 12.57 -20.83
N ASP A 333 6.98 12.66 -21.20
CA ASP A 333 5.91 12.84 -20.25
C ASP A 333 5.91 11.65 -19.28
N THR A 334 5.92 11.98 -17.99
CA THR A 334 6.14 11.00 -16.92
C THR A 334 4.95 10.98 -15.97
N LEU A 335 4.32 9.82 -15.87
CA LEU A 335 3.27 9.53 -14.92
C LEU A 335 3.77 8.55 -13.85
N ARG A 336 3.41 8.81 -12.58
CA ARG A 336 3.83 8.00 -11.43
C ARG A 336 2.60 7.33 -10.78
N PRO A 337 2.02 6.32 -11.44
CA PRO A 337 0.83 5.63 -10.93
C PRO A 337 1.14 4.76 -9.72
N GLY A 338 2.42 4.45 -9.45
CA GLY A 338 2.80 3.49 -8.44
C GLY A 338 2.29 3.81 -7.02
N ARG A 339 1.78 2.77 -6.35
CA ARG A 339 1.25 2.80 -4.99
C ARG A 339 1.62 1.51 -4.26
N LYS A 340 1.65 1.53 -2.93
CA LYS A 340 1.85 0.34 -2.08
C LYS A 340 0.64 -0.60 -2.15
N VAL A 341 0.47 -1.25 -3.30
CA VAL A 341 -0.57 -2.24 -3.57
C VAL A 341 0.07 -3.53 -4.05
N VAL A 342 -0.50 -4.66 -3.63
CA VAL A 342 -0.06 -5.97 -4.05
C VAL A 342 -0.83 -6.36 -5.31
N LEU A 343 -0.11 -6.56 -6.41
CA LEU A 343 -0.67 -7.24 -7.57
C LEU A 343 -0.52 -8.75 -7.39
N ARG A 344 -1.64 -9.45 -7.19
CA ARG A 344 -1.65 -10.90 -6.92
C ARG A 344 -1.05 -11.72 -8.07
N PRO A 345 -0.54 -12.93 -7.82
CA PRO A 345 -0.19 -13.88 -8.87
C PRO A 345 -1.34 -14.03 -9.88
N HIS A 346 -1.03 -13.99 -11.17
CA HIS A 346 -2.01 -14.06 -12.27
C HIS A 346 -3.08 -12.95 -12.30
N GLY A 347 -3.02 -12.00 -11.37
CA GLY A 347 -4.02 -10.95 -11.18
C GLY A 347 -3.82 -9.73 -12.08
N TYR A 348 -4.79 -8.83 -12.00
CA TYR A 348 -4.93 -7.64 -12.83
C TYR A 348 -4.73 -6.37 -11.99
N GLY A 349 -4.10 -5.38 -12.59
CA GLY A 349 -4.01 -4.02 -12.06
C GLY A 349 -4.46 -3.03 -13.12
N VAL A 350 -5.16 -1.98 -12.72
CA VAL A 350 -5.71 -0.99 -13.64
C VAL A 350 -5.23 0.39 -13.26
N ILE A 351 -4.54 1.05 -14.19
CA ILE A 351 -4.19 2.47 -14.13
C ILE A 351 -5.30 3.21 -14.85
N ALA A 352 -6.14 3.95 -14.12
CA ALA A 352 -7.33 4.58 -14.71
C ALA A 352 -7.40 6.06 -14.38
N ALA A 353 -7.92 6.84 -15.33
CA ALA A 353 -8.35 8.20 -15.10
C ALA A 353 -9.47 8.23 -14.05
N ALA A 354 -9.33 9.08 -13.05
CA ALA A 354 -10.27 9.22 -11.94
C ALA A 354 -10.22 10.64 -11.36
N PRO A 355 -11.32 11.13 -10.74
CA PRO A 355 -11.32 12.36 -9.97
C PRO A 355 -10.30 12.32 -8.82
N GLU A 356 -9.75 13.48 -8.47
CA GLU A 356 -8.85 13.62 -7.33
C GLU A 356 -9.49 13.07 -6.04
N GLY A 357 -8.71 12.35 -5.22
CA GLY A 357 -9.19 11.73 -3.99
C GLY A 357 -9.88 10.37 -4.17
N THR A 358 -10.11 9.91 -5.41
CA THR A 358 -10.62 8.55 -5.66
C THR A 358 -9.59 7.52 -5.21
N THR A 359 -9.96 6.67 -4.24
CA THR A 359 -9.06 5.62 -3.70
C THR A 359 -9.61 4.21 -3.91
N ALA A 360 -10.94 4.05 -3.92
CA ALA A 360 -11.59 2.76 -4.08
C ALA A 360 -12.02 2.54 -5.55
N PRO A 361 -11.66 1.39 -6.17
CA PRO A 361 -12.07 1.10 -7.55
C PRO A 361 -13.59 1.07 -7.72
N SER A 362 -14.33 0.55 -6.74
CA SER A 362 -15.79 0.43 -6.79
C SER A 362 -16.54 1.77 -6.77
N ALA A 363 -15.87 2.85 -6.35
CA ALA A 363 -16.42 4.20 -6.33
C ALA A 363 -15.93 5.05 -7.53
N SER A 364 -15.19 4.45 -8.46
CA SER A 364 -14.60 5.17 -9.59
C SER A 364 -15.54 5.24 -10.80
N PRO A 365 -15.34 6.21 -11.72
CA PRO A 365 -16.02 6.21 -13.02
C PRO A 365 -15.76 4.95 -13.86
N LEU A 366 -14.61 4.30 -13.66
CA LEU A 366 -14.31 3.00 -14.27
C LEU A 366 -15.32 1.93 -13.79
N ALA A 367 -15.64 1.87 -12.50
CA ALA A 367 -16.65 0.93 -12.03
C ALA A 367 -18.06 1.27 -12.52
N ALA A 368 -18.36 2.56 -12.71
CA ALA A 368 -19.65 3.00 -13.25
C ALA A 368 -19.84 2.58 -14.72
N SER A 369 -18.80 2.74 -15.55
CA SER A 369 -18.82 2.37 -16.97
C SER A 369 -18.67 0.86 -17.22
N PHE A 370 -18.10 0.12 -16.26
CA PHE A 370 -17.92 -1.34 -16.34
C PHE A 370 -18.56 -2.07 -15.14
N PRO A 371 -19.89 -2.06 -14.96
CA PRO A 371 -20.57 -2.61 -13.78
C PRO A 371 -20.43 -4.13 -13.61
N SER A 372 -20.07 -4.87 -14.66
CA SER A 372 -19.80 -6.31 -14.60
C SER A 372 -18.35 -6.65 -14.32
N ALA A 373 -17.45 -5.66 -14.34
CA ALA A 373 -16.04 -5.85 -14.08
C ALA A 373 -15.78 -6.09 -12.57
N PRO A 374 -14.83 -6.96 -12.19
CA PRO A 374 -14.51 -7.27 -10.80
C PRO A 374 -13.66 -6.16 -10.15
N LEU A 375 -14.21 -4.94 -10.09
CA LEU A 375 -13.53 -3.73 -9.60
C LEU A 375 -13.73 -3.52 -8.09
N ALA A 376 -13.56 -4.59 -7.32
CA ALA A 376 -13.48 -4.52 -5.86
C ALA A 376 -12.02 -4.42 -5.40
N ALA A 377 -11.77 -3.78 -4.25
CA ALA A 377 -10.42 -3.54 -3.73
C ALA A 377 -9.60 -4.82 -3.49
N ASP A 378 -10.25 -5.95 -3.28
CA ASP A 378 -9.63 -7.27 -3.12
C ASP A 378 -9.44 -8.04 -4.44
N SER A 379 -10.02 -7.55 -5.53
CA SER A 379 -10.09 -8.25 -6.82
C SER A 379 -9.10 -7.69 -7.84
N VAL A 380 -8.83 -6.38 -7.79
CA VAL A 380 -7.93 -5.68 -8.72
C VAL A 380 -6.97 -4.74 -7.98
N ALA A 381 -5.73 -4.62 -8.48
CA ALA A 381 -4.83 -3.57 -8.02
C ALA A 381 -5.17 -2.25 -8.72
N TYR A 382 -5.87 -1.35 -8.03
CA TYR A 382 -6.31 -0.08 -8.61
C TYR A 382 -5.29 1.05 -8.42
N LEU A 383 -4.94 1.73 -9.50
CA LEU A 383 -3.98 2.84 -9.54
C LEU A 383 -4.67 4.07 -10.16
N PRO A 384 -5.45 4.84 -9.37
CA PRO A 384 -6.15 6.02 -9.87
C PRO A 384 -5.15 7.13 -10.20
N ILE A 385 -5.40 7.80 -11.33
CA ILE A 385 -4.63 8.92 -11.84
C ILE A 385 -5.61 10.05 -12.13
N ASP A 386 -5.22 11.27 -11.79
CA ASP A 386 -5.97 12.45 -12.20
C ASP A 386 -6.23 12.40 -13.71
N ALA A 387 -7.50 12.46 -14.11
CA ALA A 387 -7.93 12.35 -15.49
C ALA A 387 -7.21 13.33 -16.44
N ALA A 388 -6.78 14.49 -15.93
CA ALA A 388 -6.00 15.45 -16.71
C ALA A 388 -4.57 14.97 -17.08
N ARG A 389 -4.11 13.82 -16.56
CA ARG A 389 -2.72 13.35 -16.65
C ARG A 389 -2.49 12.02 -17.35
N LEU A 390 -3.51 11.16 -17.53
CA LEU A 390 -3.29 9.85 -18.16
C LEU A 390 -3.10 9.99 -19.68
N GLY A 391 -3.94 10.79 -20.35
CA GLY A 391 -3.67 11.42 -21.65
C GLY A 391 -3.22 10.46 -22.75
N LEU A 392 -3.94 9.36 -22.94
CA LEU A 392 -3.60 8.39 -23.98
C LEU A 392 -3.92 8.97 -25.35
N ARG A 393 -3.03 8.72 -26.31
CA ARG A 393 -3.12 9.29 -27.65
C ARG A 393 -4.10 8.51 -28.54
N ASN A 394 -5.04 9.21 -29.15
CA ASN A 394 -6.00 8.61 -30.10
C ASN A 394 -5.38 8.23 -31.45
N ASP A 395 -4.19 8.74 -31.79
CA ASP A 395 -3.43 8.40 -33.00
C ASP A 395 -2.40 7.27 -32.78
N GLY A 396 -2.38 6.67 -31.58
CA GLY A 396 -1.36 5.71 -31.17
C GLY A 396 -0.21 6.36 -30.41
N GLY A 397 0.57 5.54 -29.71
CA GLY A 397 1.62 6.08 -28.84
C GLY A 397 2.51 5.02 -28.22
N LEU A 398 3.66 5.46 -27.71
CA LEU A 398 4.55 4.63 -26.93
C LEU A 398 4.11 4.64 -25.46
N ILE A 399 3.96 3.46 -24.88
CA ILE A 399 3.76 3.25 -23.45
C ILE A 399 4.96 2.47 -22.94
N ARG A 400 5.77 3.09 -22.09
CA ARG A 400 6.88 2.42 -21.39
C ARG A 400 6.61 2.37 -19.89
N LEU A 401 6.40 1.15 -19.39
CA LEU A 401 6.34 0.87 -17.96
C LEU A 401 7.73 0.52 -17.45
N HIS A 402 8.14 1.17 -16.37
CA HIS A 402 9.40 0.90 -15.69
C HIS A 402 9.24 1.04 -14.18
N ALA A 403 10.12 0.39 -13.44
CA ALA A 403 10.25 0.57 -12.00
C ALA A 403 11.72 0.87 -11.68
N ASP A 404 11.95 1.99 -10.98
CA ASP A 404 13.27 2.58 -10.79
C ASP A 404 14.00 2.73 -12.14
N THR A 405 15.11 2.01 -12.34
CA THR A 405 15.88 2.00 -13.59
C THR A 405 15.55 0.83 -14.53
N THR A 406 14.66 -0.09 -14.12
CA THR A 406 14.34 -1.30 -14.87
C THR A 406 13.13 -1.07 -15.76
N THR A 407 13.33 -1.11 -17.07
CA THR A 407 12.22 -1.20 -18.03
C THR A 407 11.52 -2.54 -17.91
N ILE A 408 10.23 -2.52 -17.62
CA ILE A 408 9.40 -3.72 -17.45
C ILE A 408 8.83 -4.15 -18.81
N THR A 409 8.20 -3.20 -19.52
CA THR A 409 7.64 -3.40 -20.86
C THR A 409 7.56 -2.07 -21.61
N THR A 410 7.70 -2.13 -22.93
CA THR A 410 7.48 -1.02 -23.85
C THR A 410 6.58 -1.50 -24.97
N ILE A 411 5.53 -0.75 -25.30
CA ILE A 411 4.59 -1.03 -26.38
C ILE A 411 4.38 0.25 -27.18
N GLU A 412 4.41 0.16 -28.50
CA GLU A 412 3.95 1.23 -29.38
C GLU A 412 2.62 0.81 -29.98
N TYR A 413 1.52 1.22 -29.35
CA TYR A 413 0.19 0.81 -29.79
C TYR A 413 -0.28 1.67 -30.96
N SER A 414 -1.12 1.08 -31.80
CA SER A 414 -1.75 1.75 -32.93
C SER A 414 -3.25 1.47 -32.95
N PRO A 415 -4.09 2.49 -33.22
CA PRO A 415 -5.53 2.31 -33.47
C PRO A 415 -5.83 1.27 -34.57
N ASP A 416 -4.92 1.08 -35.53
CA ASP A 416 -5.06 0.10 -36.62
C ASP A 416 -5.06 -1.36 -36.12
N TRP A 417 -4.71 -1.60 -34.86
CA TRP A 417 -4.78 -2.92 -34.22
C TRP A 417 -6.21 -3.33 -33.85
N HIS A 418 -7.18 -2.41 -33.90
CA HIS A 418 -8.59 -2.79 -33.84
C HIS A 418 -8.95 -3.71 -35.01
N THR A 419 -10.12 -4.35 -34.92
CA THR A 419 -10.62 -5.15 -36.03
C THR A 419 -11.24 -4.22 -37.08
N PRO A 420 -10.76 -4.17 -38.34
CA PRO A 420 -11.34 -3.38 -39.44
C PRO A 420 -12.84 -3.52 -39.76
N SER A 421 -13.57 -4.46 -39.15
CA SER A 421 -15.04 -4.50 -39.27
C SER A 421 -15.75 -3.65 -38.25
N LEU A 422 -15.02 -3.11 -37.28
CA LEU A 422 -15.54 -2.16 -36.31
C LEU A 422 -15.55 -0.80 -37.01
N GLU A 423 -16.73 -0.25 -37.25
CA GLU A 423 -16.91 1.03 -37.93
C GLU A 423 -16.48 2.22 -37.04
N GLU A 424 -16.69 2.10 -35.73
CA GLU A 424 -16.30 3.08 -34.72
C GLU A 424 -15.49 2.39 -33.60
N THR A 425 -14.27 2.86 -33.38
CA THR A 425 -13.37 2.32 -32.35
C THR A 425 -13.54 3.01 -31.01
N GLN A 426 -14.16 4.18 -30.98
CA GLN A 426 -14.47 4.89 -29.75
C GLN A 426 -15.28 3.98 -28.80
N GLY A 427 -14.92 4.07 -27.53
CA GLY A 427 -15.46 3.26 -26.45
C GLY A 427 -15.02 1.79 -26.44
N THR A 428 -14.11 1.38 -27.32
CA THR A 428 -13.62 -0.01 -27.42
C THR A 428 -12.13 -0.09 -27.15
N ALA A 429 -11.74 -0.90 -26.17
CA ALA A 429 -10.36 -1.14 -25.80
C ALA A 429 -9.64 -2.08 -26.77
N LEU A 430 -8.32 -1.89 -26.91
CA LEU A 430 -7.41 -2.90 -27.46
C LEU A 430 -7.12 -3.95 -26.39
N VAL A 431 -7.47 -5.20 -26.67
CA VAL A 431 -7.21 -6.34 -25.78
C VAL A 431 -6.10 -7.23 -26.34
N ARG A 432 -5.19 -7.65 -25.46
CA ARG A 432 -4.13 -8.59 -25.81
C ARG A 432 -4.70 -10.00 -25.95
N ILE A 433 -4.38 -10.69 -27.05
CA ILE A 433 -4.87 -12.05 -27.33
C ILE A 433 -4.09 -13.10 -26.54
N SER A 434 -2.75 -12.97 -26.55
CA SER A 434 -1.83 -13.87 -25.86
C SER A 434 -0.92 -13.11 -24.90
N PRO A 435 -0.97 -13.43 -23.58
CA PRO A 435 -0.03 -12.90 -22.60
C PRO A 435 1.44 -13.27 -22.89
N SER A 436 1.68 -14.36 -23.63
CA SER A 436 3.01 -14.84 -24.02
C SER A 436 3.44 -14.45 -25.43
N GLY A 437 2.50 -14.05 -26.29
CA GLY A 437 2.79 -13.55 -27.64
C GLY A 437 3.56 -12.23 -27.61
N ASP A 438 4.16 -11.84 -28.73
CA ASP A 438 4.85 -10.55 -28.83
C ASP A 438 3.86 -9.39 -28.58
N ALA A 439 4.22 -8.45 -27.70
CA ALA A 439 3.40 -7.30 -27.39
C ALA A 439 3.46 -6.21 -28.48
N GLN A 440 4.49 -6.24 -29.34
CA GLN A 440 4.66 -5.30 -30.45
C GLN A 440 4.00 -5.80 -31.75
N SER A 441 3.51 -7.04 -31.77
CA SER A 441 2.86 -7.61 -32.94
C SER A 441 1.38 -7.23 -32.97
N ALA A 442 0.96 -6.54 -34.03
CA ALA A 442 -0.45 -6.23 -34.31
C ALA A 442 -1.33 -7.50 -34.32
N ASP A 443 -0.77 -8.66 -34.67
CA ASP A 443 -1.51 -9.93 -34.70
C ASP A 443 -1.87 -10.44 -33.29
N ASN A 444 -1.26 -9.88 -32.23
CA ASN A 444 -1.51 -10.23 -30.84
C ASN A 444 -2.47 -9.25 -30.11
N TRP A 445 -3.07 -8.33 -30.84
CA TRP A 445 -4.05 -7.37 -30.33
C TRP A 445 -5.31 -7.40 -31.18
N THR A 446 -6.44 -7.05 -30.57
CA THR A 446 -7.72 -6.92 -31.27
C THR A 446 -8.67 -6.03 -30.46
N SER A 447 -9.85 -5.73 -31.02
CA SER A 447 -10.92 -5.04 -30.32
C SER A 447 -11.54 -5.92 -29.24
N SER A 448 -11.83 -5.35 -28.07
CA SER A 448 -12.60 -6.05 -27.04
C SER A 448 -13.98 -6.47 -27.55
N PRO A 449 -14.40 -7.73 -27.38
CA PRO A 449 -15.76 -8.17 -27.69
C PRO A 449 -16.74 -7.93 -26.55
N ALA A 450 -16.29 -7.35 -25.42
CA ALA A 450 -17.15 -7.12 -24.26
C ALA A 450 -18.24 -6.09 -24.57
N PRO A 451 -19.46 -6.21 -24.00
CA PRO A 451 -20.57 -5.30 -24.30
C PRO A 451 -20.28 -3.82 -24.02
N ASN A 452 -19.44 -3.54 -23.02
CA ASN A 452 -19.03 -2.18 -22.65
C ASN A 452 -17.68 -1.80 -23.26
N GLY A 453 -17.20 -2.56 -24.26
CA GLY A 453 -15.97 -2.28 -24.99
C GLY A 453 -14.68 -2.60 -24.24
N GLY A 454 -14.72 -3.21 -23.05
CA GLY A 454 -13.51 -3.51 -22.27
C GLY A 454 -13.72 -4.56 -21.18
N THR A 455 -12.62 -5.09 -20.64
CA THR A 455 -12.59 -6.13 -19.60
C THR A 455 -11.71 -5.78 -18.38
N PRO A 456 -11.76 -4.55 -17.82
CA PRO A 456 -10.85 -4.16 -16.75
C PRO A 456 -11.01 -5.05 -15.51
N GLY A 457 -9.90 -5.51 -14.94
CA GLY A 457 -9.84 -6.43 -13.82
C GLY A 457 -10.17 -7.89 -14.16
N ALA A 458 -10.50 -8.22 -15.42
CA ALA A 458 -11.00 -9.53 -15.81
C ALA A 458 -10.15 -10.17 -16.93
N PRO A 459 -10.21 -11.51 -17.10
CA PRO A 459 -9.60 -12.14 -18.26
C PRO A 459 -10.24 -11.71 -19.57
N ASN A 460 -9.41 -11.27 -20.53
CA ASN A 460 -9.81 -11.06 -21.91
C ASN A 460 -10.51 -12.33 -22.44
N ALA A 461 -11.69 -12.19 -23.03
CA ALA A 461 -12.57 -13.29 -23.43
C ALA A 461 -12.06 -14.17 -24.59
N ILE A 462 -10.76 -14.18 -24.87
CA ILE A 462 -10.13 -14.79 -26.07
C ILE A 462 -9.25 -16.01 -25.69
N GLY A 463 -9.16 -16.39 -24.41
CA GLY A 463 -8.18 -17.37 -23.90
C GLY A 463 -8.59 -18.86 -23.94
N SER A 464 -7.68 -19.73 -24.38
CA SER A 464 -7.63 -21.16 -24.02
C SER A 464 -6.18 -21.54 -23.70
N ALA A 465 -5.99 -22.46 -22.74
CA ALA A 465 -4.67 -22.85 -22.22
C ALA A 465 -3.83 -23.65 -23.25
N PRO A 466 -2.49 -23.63 -23.14
CA PRO A 466 -1.60 -24.48 -23.95
C PRO A 466 -1.75 -25.98 -23.57
N PRO A 467 -1.62 -26.92 -24.52
CA PRO A 467 -1.60 -28.35 -24.21
C PRO A 467 -0.22 -28.80 -23.68
N ASP A 468 -0.25 -29.67 -22.67
CA ASP A 468 0.92 -30.35 -22.09
C ASP A 468 1.41 -31.47 -23.03
N ALA A 469 2.52 -31.25 -23.75
CA ALA A 469 3.18 -32.30 -24.54
C ALA A 469 4.72 -32.21 -24.49
N SER A 470 5.38 -33.36 -24.47
CA SER A 470 6.83 -33.51 -24.27
C SER A 470 7.67 -33.36 -25.54
N ASP A 471 7.09 -33.53 -26.72
CA ASP A 471 7.79 -33.58 -28.02
C ASP A 471 7.88 -32.21 -28.71
N GLN A 472 8.66 -32.09 -29.79
CA GLN A 472 8.54 -30.94 -30.70
C GLN A 472 7.15 -30.90 -31.31
N THR A 473 6.40 -29.86 -31.00
CA THR A 473 5.02 -29.73 -31.43
C THR A 473 4.77 -28.38 -32.05
N LEU A 474 3.90 -28.35 -33.05
CA LEU A 474 3.30 -27.14 -33.60
C LEU A 474 1.78 -27.33 -33.58
N THR A 475 1.12 -26.74 -32.58
CA THR A 475 -0.33 -26.86 -32.38
C THR A 475 -1.01 -25.56 -32.74
N VAL A 476 -2.17 -25.67 -33.42
CA VAL A 476 -2.97 -24.53 -33.84
C VAL A 476 -4.36 -24.68 -33.27
N SER A 477 -4.79 -23.68 -32.51
CA SER A 477 -6.11 -23.70 -31.89
C SER A 477 -6.64 -22.28 -31.67
N PRO A 478 -7.91 -22.00 -32.03
CA PRO A 478 -8.84 -22.90 -32.73
C PRO A 478 -8.48 -23.14 -34.21
N SER A 479 -8.81 -24.31 -34.75
CA SER A 479 -8.78 -24.61 -36.19
C SER A 479 -9.84 -25.67 -36.51
N PRO A 480 -10.91 -25.37 -37.29
CA PRO A 480 -11.17 -24.09 -37.94
C PRO A 480 -11.43 -22.94 -36.96
N PHE A 481 -11.03 -21.72 -37.33
CA PHE A 481 -11.37 -20.49 -36.62
C PHE A 481 -12.13 -19.50 -37.52
N SER A 482 -12.95 -18.67 -36.89
CA SER A 482 -13.63 -17.55 -37.50
C SER A 482 -12.98 -16.24 -37.05
N ILE A 483 -12.63 -15.39 -38.02
CA ILE A 483 -12.12 -14.02 -37.74
C ILE A 483 -13.17 -13.19 -36.97
N GLU A 484 -14.46 -13.46 -37.16
CA GLU A 484 -15.56 -12.70 -36.53
C GLU A 484 -15.87 -13.21 -35.12
N ARG A 485 -15.91 -14.54 -34.92
CA ARG A 485 -16.27 -15.15 -33.63
C ARG A 485 -15.06 -15.35 -32.72
N ASP A 486 -13.98 -15.88 -33.27
CA ASP A 486 -12.80 -16.29 -32.50
C ASP A 486 -11.72 -15.20 -32.51
N GLY A 487 -11.79 -14.24 -33.44
CA GLY A 487 -10.84 -13.11 -33.59
C GLY A 487 -9.49 -13.51 -34.21
N ALA A 488 -8.90 -14.60 -33.70
CA ALA A 488 -7.62 -15.12 -34.12
C ALA A 488 -7.47 -16.62 -33.83
N THR A 489 -6.39 -17.21 -34.34
CA THR A 489 -5.88 -18.51 -33.90
C THR A 489 -4.52 -18.35 -33.22
N ARG A 490 -4.23 -19.21 -32.24
CA ARG A 490 -2.90 -19.34 -31.66
C ARG A 490 -2.12 -20.44 -32.34
N ILE A 491 -0.82 -20.24 -32.48
CA ILE A 491 0.16 -21.16 -33.03
C ILE A 491 1.21 -21.36 -31.94
N GLN A 492 1.06 -22.44 -31.19
CA GLN A 492 1.94 -22.79 -30.09
C GLN A 492 3.01 -23.73 -30.59
N TYR A 493 4.26 -23.46 -30.23
CA TYR A 493 5.38 -24.30 -30.61
C TYR A 493 6.21 -24.72 -29.41
N ARG A 494 6.79 -25.92 -29.52
CA ARG A 494 7.82 -26.46 -28.65
C ARG A 494 8.97 -27.01 -29.51
N LEU A 495 10.20 -26.67 -29.15
CA LEU A 495 11.44 -26.99 -29.86
C LEU A 495 12.40 -27.76 -28.95
N ASP A 496 13.23 -28.60 -29.57
CA ASP A 496 14.36 -29.22 -28.91
C ASP A 496 15.57 -28.27 -28.99
N GLY A 497 16.01 -27.77 -27.84
CA GLY A 497 17.18 -26.90 -27.73
C GLY A 497 16.91 -25.39 -27.68
N VAL A 498 17.94 -24.62 -27.34
CA VAL A 498 17.98 -23.15 -27.26
C VAL A 498 19.36 -22.66 -27.71
N PRO A 499 19.51 -21.49 -28.34
CA PRO A 499 18.50 -20.60 -28.93
C PRO A 499 18.37 -20.79 -30.46
N ASN A 500 17.14 -20.68 -30.99
CA ASN A 500 16.87 -20.73 -32.43
C ASN A 500 16.23 -19.40 -32.87
N LEU A 501 16.58 -18.94 -34.06
CA LEU A 501 15.81 -17.94 -34.79
C LEU A 501 14.55 -18.63 -35.33
N VAL A 502 13.37 -18.15 -34.97
CA VAL A 502 12.11 -18.69 -35.49
C VAL A 502 11.56 -17.82 -36.61
N GLN A 503 11.03 -18.47 -37.64
CA GLN A 503 10.30 -17.86 -38.75
C GLN A 503 8.96 -18.57 -38.90
N ALA A 504 7.89 -17.82 -39.14
CA ALA A 504 6.56 -18.37 -39.37
C ALA A 504 5.88 -17.64 -40.53
N ARG A 505 5.51 -18.39 -41.55
CA ARG A 505 4.84 -17.88 -42.76
C ARG A 505 3.60 -18.70 -43.05
N ILE A 506 2.57 -18.05 -43.56
CA ILE A 506 1.31 -18.69 -43.94
C ILE A 506 1.17 -18.65 -45.45
N TYR A 507 0.76 -19.79 -46.01
CA TYR A 507 0.57 -19.98 -47.44
C TYR A 507 -0.88 -20.39 -47.73
N ASP A 508 -1.41 -19.94 -48.87
CA ASP A 508 -2.70 -20.43 -49.37
C ASP A 508 -2.59 -21.85 -49.95
N ALA A 509 -3.73 -22.46 -50.29
CA ALA A 509 -3.78 -23.78 -50.91
C ALA A 509 -3.03 -23.91 -52.25
N ARG A 510 -2.61 -22.79 -52.87
CA ARG A 510 -1.81 -22.76 -54.11
C ARG A 510 -0.31 -22.56 -53.82
N GLY A 511 0.08 -22.51 -52.55
CA GLY A 511 1.47 -22.29 -52.13
C GLY A 511 1.94 -20.84 -52.26
N ARG A 512 1.03 -19.87 -52.44
CA ARG A 512 1.40 -18.45 -52.43
C ARG A 512 1.51 -17.97 -51.00
N LYS A 513 2.56 -17.22 -50.66
CA LYS A 513 2.72 -16.63 -49.33
C LYS A 513 1.62 -15.58 -49.14
N VAL A 514 0.94 -15.66 -48.00
CA VAL A 514 -0.19 -14.80 -47.64
C VAL A 514 0.18 -13.89 -46.49
N ARG A 515 0.83 -14.45 -45.46
CA ARG A 515 1.21 -13.72 -44.25
C ARG A 515 2.58 -14.15 -43.78
N THR A 516 3.32 -13.19 -43.27
CA THR A 516 4.56 -13.37 -42.53
C THR A 516 4.26 -13.01 -41.08
N LEU A 517 4.13 -14.01 -40.21
CA LEU A 517 3.84 -13.79 -38.79
C LEU A 517 5.09 -13.42 -38.01
N GLU A 518 6.21 -14.01 -38.42
CA GLU A 518 7.51 -13.81 -37.81
C GLU A 518 8.56 -14.02 -38.89
N ASP A 519 9.38 -13.00 -39.12
CA ASP A 519 10.45 -13.07 -40.13
C ASP A 519 11.72 -13.67 -39.54
N ALA A 520 12.08 -13.31 -38.31
CA ALA A 520 13.34 -13.69 -37.68
C ALA A 520 13.41 -13.22 -36.22
N ARG A 521 12.90 -14.02 -35.27
CA ARG A 521 12.99 -13.69 -33.83
C ARG A 521 13.77 -14.74 -33.05
N LEU A 522 14.63 -14.28 -32.15
CA LEU A 522 15.25 -15.14 -31.14
C LEU A 522 14.17 -15.65 -30.19
N ALA A 523 13.97 -16.96 -30.15
CA ALA A 523 12.95 -17.60 -29.35
C ALA A 523 13.52 -18.68 -28.43
N GLY A 524 12.81 -18.88 -27.30
CA GLY A 524 13.07 -19.98 -26.38
C GLY A 524 12.55 -21.32 -26.90
N ARG A 525 12.67 -22.36 -26.05
CA ARG A 525 12.18 -23.72 -26.34
C ARG A 525 10.67 -23.79 -26.59
N THR A 526 9.92 -22.86 -26.05
CA THR A 526 8.47 -22.79 -26.21
C THR A 526 8.07 -21.36 -26.52
N GLY A 527 7.04 -21.19 -27.32
CA GLY A 527 6.46 -19.88 -27.54
C GLY A 527 5.13 -19.96 -28.27
N GLU A 528 4.56 -18.79 -28.47
CA GLU A 528 3.27 -18.64 -29.13
C GLU A 528 3.36 -17.50 -30.15
N LEU A 529 2.76 -17.75 -31.31
CA LEU A 529 2.45 -16.76 -32.33
C LEU A 529 0.93 -16.71 -32.48
N VAL A 530 0.41 -15.57 -32.90
CA VAL A 530 -1.02 -15.36 -33.10
C VAL A 530 -1.23 -14.99 -34.56
N TRP A 531 -2.31 -15.47 -35.16
CA TRP A 531 -2.75 -15.03 -36.48
C TRP A 531 -4.23 -14.65 -36.45
N ASN A 532 -4.51 -13.39 -36.76
CA ASN A 532 -5.85 -12.79 -36.83
C ASN A 532 -6.58 -13.07 -38.17
N GLY A 533 -6.04 -13.93 -39.05
CA GLY A 533 -6.65 -14.24 -40.33
C GLY A 533 -6.44 -13.17 -41.42
N ARG A 534 -5.40 -12.35 -41.32
CA ARG A 534 -5.06 -11.30 -42.30
C ARG A 534 -3.80 -11.64 -43.11
N ASP A 535 -3.69 -11.04 -44.30
CA ASP A 535 -2.49 -11.10 -45.15
C ASP A 535 -1.47 -10.01 -44.80
N ASP A 536 -0.32 -9.99 -45.49
CA ASP A 536 0.74 -8.98 -45.29
C ASP A 536 0.28 -7.54 -45.56
N ALA A 537 -0.81 -7.35 -46.31
CA ALA A 537 -1.42 -6.05 -46.57
C ALA A 537 -2.56 -5.70 -45.59
N GLY A 538 -2.78 -6.51 -44.56
CA GLY A 538 -3.82 -6.30 -43.55
C GLY A 538 -5.22 -6.73 -43.99
N ASN A 539 -5.39 -7.26 -45.21
CA ASN A 539 -6.69 -7.69 -45.72
C ASN A 539 -7.10 -9.05 -45.15
N ARG A 540 -8.40 -9.25 -44.94
CA ARG A 540 -8.93 -10.57 -44.53
C ARG A 540 -8.66 -11.60 -45.62
N VAL A 541 -8.14 -12.75 -45.22
CA VAL A 541 -7.96 -13.87 -46.14
C VAL A 541 -9.32 -14.54 -46.43
N ARG A 542 -9.42 -15.25 -47.55
CA ARG A 542 -10.65 -15.97 -47.93
C ARG A 542 -10.88 -17.17 -47.00
N ILE A 543 -12.14 -17.59 -46.88
CA ILE A 543 -12.48 -18.87 -46.25
C ILE A 543 -11.74 -19.99 -47.00
N GLY A 544 -11.06 -20.87 -46.28
CA GLY A 544 -10.28 -21.95 -46.86
C GLY A 544 -9.20 -22.50 -45.96
N VAL A 545 -8.47 -23.48 -46.49
CA VAL A 545 -7.32 -24.10 -45.84
C VAL A 545 -6.07 -23.31 -46.17
N TYR A 546 -5.29 -23.01 -45.13
CA TYR A 546 -3.98 -22.39 -45.20
C TYR A 546 -2.95 -23.31 -44.55
N VAL A 547 -1.69 -23.15 -44.92
CA VAL A 547 -0.57 -23.92 -44.35
C VAL A 547 0.36 -22.97 -43.63
N ILE A 548 0.54 -23.19 -42.33
CA ILE A 548 1.60 -22.53 -41.56
C ILE A 548 2.89 -23.32 -41.80
N LEU A 549 3.92 -22.63 -42.28
CA LEU A 549 5.29 -23.09 -42.32
C LEU A 549 6.04 -22.43 -41.17
N PHE A 550 6.47 -23.24 -40.21
CA PHE A 550 7.31 -22.83 -39.09
C PHE A 550 8.72 -23.38 -39.27
N GLU A 551 9.73 -22.51 -39.16
CA GLU A 551 11.14 -22.86 -39.33
C GLU A 551 11.92 -22.34 -38.11
N ALA A 552 12.65 -23.24 -37.43
CA ALA A 552 13.62 -22.88 -36.40
C ALA A 552 15.03 -23.02 -36.99
N ILE A 553 15.83 -21.97 -36.90
CA ILE A 553 17.13 -21.85 -37.57
C ILE A 553 18.19 -21.57 -36.50
N ARG A 554 19.29 -22.33 -36.51
CA ARG A 554 20.50 -22.00 -35.74
C ARG A 554 21.53 -21.35 -36.67
N PRO A 555 22.18 -20.25 -36.25
CA PRO A 555 23.16 -19.56 -37.09
C PRO A 555 24.29 -20.47 -37.62
N GLU A 556 24.70 -21.47 -36.84
CA GLU A 556 25.81 -22.37 -37.21
C GLU A 556 25.35 -23.72 -37.83
N GLU A 557 24.10 -24.14 -37.60
CA GLU A 557 23.60 -25.45 -38.05
C GLU A 557 22.50 -25.36 -39.12
N GLY A 558 22.05 -24.15 -39.49
CA GLY A 558 20.95 -23.94 -40.44
C GLY A 558 19.58 -24.29 -39.85
N THR A 559 18.62 -24.68 -40.70
CA THR A 559 17.27 -25.04 -40.25
C THR A 559 17.28 -26.34 -39.47
N VAL A 560 16.95 -26.27 -38.18
CA VAL A 560 17.03 -27.38 -37.22
C VAL A 560 15.66 -27.95 -36.86
N ALA A 561 14.59 -27.20 -37.11
CA ALA A 561 13.24 -27.72 -37.14
C ALA A 561 12.45 -27.08 -38.28
N ARG A 562 11.67 -27.88 -39.00
CA ARG A 562 10.77 -27.41 -40.06
C ARG A 562 9.45 -28.14 -39.92
N MET A 563 8.43 -27.40 -39.49
CA MET A 563 7.11 -27.94 -39.22
C MET A 563 6.08 -27.28 -40.15
N LYS A 564 5.10 -28.07 -40.58
CA LYS A 564 3.96 -27.58 -41.33
C LYS A 564 2.69 -28.07 -40.68
N THR A 565 1.72 -27.18 -40.52
CA THR A 565 0.42 -27.57 -39.98
C THR A 565 -0.69 -26.80 -40.71
N PRO A 566 -1.81 -27.47 -41.04
CA PRO A 566 -2.93 -26.79 -41.67
C PRO A 566 -3.69 -25.95 -40.64
N VAL A 567 -4.21 -24.82 -41.08
CA VAL A 567 -5.16 -23.99 -40.35
C VAL A 567 -6.32 -23.65 -41.27
N VAL A 568 -7.54 -23.71 -40.75
CA VAL A 568 -8.74 -23.48 -41.55
C VAL A 568 -9.41 -22.18 -41.10
N VAL A 569 -9.59 -21.24 -42.04
CA VAL A 569 -10.41 -20.05 -41.84
C VAL A 569 -11.83 -20.39 -42.26
N ALA A 570 -12.80 -20.26 -41.36
CA ALA A 570 -14.19 -20.60 -41.56
C ALA A 570 -15.13 -19.44 -41.18
N ARG A 571 -16.41 -19.56 -41.58
CA ARG A 571 -17.48 -18.65 -41.16
C ARG A 571 -18.47 -19.40 -40.26
N PRO A 572 -18.98 -18.80 -39.19
CA PRO A 572 -20.02 -19.43 -38.37
C PRO A 572 -21.26 -19.73 -39.23
N LEU A 573 -21.86 -20.90 -39.04
CA LEU A 573 -23.18 -21.20 -39.60
C LEU A 573 -24.23 -20.44 -38.78
N LYS A 574 -25.16 -19.78 -39.47
CA LYS A 574 -26.26 -19.03 -38.84
C LYS A 574 -27.27 -19.95 -38.18
#